data_AF-A0A6P2JSV4-F1
#
_entry.id   AF-A0A6P2JSV4-F1
#
_cell.length_a   1.000
_cell.length_b   1.000
_cell.length_c   1.000
_cell.angle_alpha   90.00
_cell.angle_beta   90.00
_cell.angle_gamma   90.00
#
_symmetry.space_group_name_H-M   'P 1'
#
loop_
_entity.id
_entity.type
_entity.pdbx_description
1 polymer ?
#
loop_
_entity_poly.entity_id
_entity_poly.type
_entity_poly.pdbx_seq_one_letter_code
_entity_poly.pdbx_strand_id
1 'polypeptide(L)'
;MYVATLQATRDLRLLDLTSVLKERVTEFESLDMAIHMLFLAKSHSYDISRDIAIAARNASFDGVIYPSYFSLLRTGGRPFETVYGLSLRRFHPQAEEYAKAYTIPNFALFGRPIEQSRVGVKCIDRIVLTQIGYLGHFGPVAY
;
A
#
# COMPACT_ATOMS: atom_id res chain seq x y z
N MET A 1 -0.18 23.72 6.49
CA MET A 1 -0.23 22.29 6.90
C MET A 1 1.07 21.97 7.62
N TYR A 2 1.07 21.05 8.57
CA TYR A 2 2.30 20.57 9.22
C TYR A 2 2.45 19.08 8.95
N VAL A 3 3.67 18.60 8.75
CA VAL A 3 3.99 17.19 8.55
C VAL A 3 5.08 16.80 9.53
N ALA A 4 4.89 15.68 10.21
CA ALA A 4 5.89 15.13 11.12
C ALA A 4 6.68 14.02 10.43
N THR A 5 8.00 14.04 10.58
CA THR A 5 8.84 12.89 10.27
C THR A 5 8.94 12.03 11.52
N LEU A 6 8.49 10.78 11.43
CA LEU A 6 8.55 9.82 12.52
C LEU A 6 9.70 8.84 12.31
N GLN A 7 10.35 8.42 13.38
CA GLN A 7 11.40 7.40 13.36
C GLN A 7 11.06 6.29 14.35
N ALA A 8 11.22 5.04 13.94
CA ALA A 8 11.07 3.90 14.85
C ALA A 8 12.15 3.95 15.94
N THR A 9 11.73 3.78 17.19
CA THR A 9 12.62 3.74 18.38
C THR A 9 13.09 2.32 18.70
N ARG A 10 12.42 1.32 18.11
CA ARG A 10 12.69 -0.12 18.22
C ARG A 10 12.23 -0.81 16.94
N ASP A 11 12.57 -2.09 16.80
CA ASP A 11 12.03 -2.90 15.71
C ASP A 11 10.51 -3.04 15.84
N LEU A 12 9.81 -2.76 14.75
CA LEU A 12 8.35 -2.84 14.68
C LEU A 12 7.96 -4.09 13.90
N ARG A 13 7.04 -4.87 14.47
CA ARG A 13 6.48 -6.05 13.80
C ARG A 13 5.31 -5.59 12.95
N LEU A 14 5.53 -5.43 11.65
CA LEU A 14 4.50 -4.96 10.71
C LEU A 14 4.04 -6.08 9.79
N LEU A 15 2.73 -6.14 9.53
CA LEU A 15 2.17 -7.04 8.51
C LEU A 15 2.40 -6.41 7.14
N ASP A 16 3.23 -7.03 6.30
CA ASP A 16 3.54 -6.50 4.97
C ASP A 16 2.58 -7.04 3.91
N LEU A 17 1.66 -6.20 3.44
CA LEU A 17 0.74 -6.50 2.34
C LEU A 17 1.31 -6.12 0.97
N THR A 18 2.54 -5.61 0.91
CA THR A 18 3.23 -5.26 -0.35
C THR A 18 4.17 -6.36 -0.83
N SER A 19 4.49 -7.33 0.03
CA SER A 19 5.38 -8.43 -0.28
C SER A 19 4.86 -9.29 -1.43
N VAL A 20 5.76 -9.70 -2.33
CA VAL A 20 5.44 -10.66 -3.39
C VAL A 20 5.47 -12.06 -2.80
N LEU A 21 4.35 -12.77 -2.86
CA LEU A 21 4.24 -14.13 -2.32
C LEU A 21 4.64 -15.18 -3.37
N LYS A 22 5.47 -16.14 -2.97
CA LYS A 22 5.84 -17.30 -3.80
C LYS A 22 4.91 -18.46 -3.47
N GLU A 23 3.85 -18.60 -4.25
CA GLU A 23 2.80 -19.59 -4.01
C GLU A 23 2.74 -20.64 -5.15
N ARG A 24 2.43 -21.90 -4.82
CA ARG A 24 2.18 -22.99 -5.77
C ARG A 24 0.68 -23.30 -5.88
N VAL A 25 -0.12 -22.29 -6.14
CA VAL A 25 -1.59 -22.37 -6.24
C VAL A 25 -2.11 -21.79 -7.55
N THR A 26 -3.38 -21.99 -7.88
CA THR A 26 -4.00 -21.34 -9.05
C THR A 26 -4.22 -19.84 -8.81
N GLU A 27 -4.50 -19.07 -9.86
CA GLU A 27 -4.76 -17.64 -9.77
C GLU A 27 -5.97 -17.32 -8.88
N PHE A 28 -6.97 -18.21 -8.85
CA PHE A 28 -8.18 -18.07 -8.04
C PHE A 28 -7.95 -18.31 -6.55
N GLU A 29 -6.89 -19.04 -6.21
CA GLU A 29 -6.51 -19.38 -4.83
C GLU A 29 -5.35 -18.51 -4.32
N SER A 30 -4.77 -17.68 -5.19
CA SER A 30 -3.59 -16.89 -4.85
C SER A 30 -3.92 -15.79 -3.87
N LEU A 31 -3.22 -15.80 -2.74
CA LEU A 31 -3.31 -14.73 -1.75
C LEU A 31 -2.73 -13.42 -2.29
N ASP A 32 -1.66 -13.48 -3.09
CA ASP A 32 -1.09 -12.28 -3.74
C ASP A 32 -2.16 -11.58 -4.60
N MET A 33 -2.93 -12.35 -5.37
CA MET A 33 -4.04 -11.84 -6.17
C MET A 33 -5.20 -11.31 -5.33
N ALA A 34 -5.55 -11.99 -4.23
CA ALA A 34 -6.61 -11.54 -3.34
C ALA A 34 -6.26 -10.22 -2.65
N ILE A 35 -5.04 -10.10 -2.11
CA ILE A 35 -4.50 -8.85 -1.55
C ILE A 35 -4.46 -7.78 -2.62
N HIS A 36 -4.10 -8.13 -3.86
CA HIS A 36 -4.11 -7.20 -4.96
C HIS A 36 -5.53 -6.65 -5.27
N MET A 37 -6.53 -7.54 -5.38
CA MET A 37 -7.92 -7.16 -5.65
C MET A 37 -8.53 -6.34 -4.52
N LEU A 38 -8.12 -6.57 -3.27
CA LEU A 38 -8.54 -5.78 -2.11
C LEU A 38 -8.33 -4.28 -2.33
N PHE A 39 -7.16 -3.88 -2.87
CA PHE A 39 -6.84 -2.47 -3.09
C PHE A 39 -7.48 -1.87 -4.35
N LEU A 40 -8.09 -2.70 -5.21
CA LEU A 40 -8.89 -2.27 -6.36
C LEU A 40 -10.40 -2.22 -6.06
N ALA A 41 -10.85 -2.95 -5.03
CA ALA A 41 -12.25 -3.12 -4.67
C ALA A 41 -12.82 -1.87 -3.98
N LYS A 42 -13.05 -0.78 -4.73
CA LYS A 42 -13.60 0.53 -4.27
C LYS A 42 -14.30 0.52 -2.89
N SER A 43 -15.61 0.33 -2.84
CA SER A 43 -16.42 0.44 -1.63
C SER A 43 -16.22 -0.73 -0.65
N HIS A 44 -15.95 -1.93 -1.16
CA HIS A 44 -15.80 -3.13 -0.33
C HIS A 44 -14.42 -3.24 0.35
N SER A 45 -13.43 -2.49 -0.13
CA SER A 45 -12.06 -2.52 0.38
C SER A 45 -11.95 -2.08 1.83
N TYR A 46 -12.84 -1.18 2.27
CA TYR A 46 -12.76 -0.60 3.61
C TYR A 46 -13.04 -1.63 4.70
N ASP A 47 -14.15 -2.36 4.60
CA ASP A 47 -14.56 -3.34 5.61
C ASP A 47 -13.54 -4.48 5.69
N ILE A 48 -13.07 -4.98 4.55
CA ILE A 48 -12.06 -6.03 4.51
C ILE A 48 -10.73 -5.53 5.07
N SER A 49 -10.29 -4.32 4.73
CA SER A 49 -9.05 -3.73 5.28
C SER A 49 -9.14 -3.50 6.78
N ARG A 50 -10.33 -3.12 7.28
CA ARG A 50 -10.60 -2.98 8.70
C ARG A 50 -10.48 -4.34 9.41
N ASP A 51 -11.08 -5.38 8.86
CA ASP A 51 -11.03 -6.73 9.44
C ASP A 51 -9.60 -7.27 9.46
N ILE A 52 -8.82 -7.06 8.39
CA ILE A 52 -7.39 -7.38 8.34
C ILE A 52 -6.61 -6.62 9.42
N ALA A 53 -6.87 -5.32 9.58
CA ALA A 53 -6.21 -4.51 10.60
C ALA A 53 -6.54 -4.98 12.02
N ILE A 54 -7.80 -5.35 12.29
CA ILE A 54 -8.23 -5.92 13.58
C ILE A 54 -7.53 -7.26 13.82
N ALA A 55 -7.52 -8.15 12.83
CA ALA A 55 -6.86 -9.45 12.92
C ALA A 55 -5.35 -9.30 13.17
N ALA A 56 -4.67 -8.40 12.44
CA ALA A 56 -3.26 -8.11 12.62
C ALA A 56 -2.96 -7.57 14.03
N ARG A 57 -3.79 -6.65 14.53
CA ARG A 57 -3.65 -6.14 15.90
C ARG A 57 -3.81 -7.26 16.93
N ASN A 58 -4.81 -8.14 16.77
CA ASN A 58 -5.03 -9.28 17.66
C ASN A 58 -3.88 -10.30 17.59
N ALA A 59 -3.24 -10.44 16.44
CA ALA A 59 -2.02 -11.22 16.26
C ALA A 59 -0.74 -10.51 16.74
N SER A 60 -0.86 -9.42 17.51
CA SER A 60 0.24 -8.67 18.12
C SER A 60 1.23 -8.03 17.13
N PHE A 61 0.74 -7.61 15.96
CA PHE A 61 1.48 -6.71 15.09
C PHE A 61 1.39 -5.25 15.60
N ASP A 62 2.44 -4.47 15.37
CA ASP A 62 2.49 -3.04 15.69
C ASP A 62 1.78 -2.18 14.63
N GLY A 63 1.54 -2.73 13.43
CA GLY A 63 0.94 -2.04 12.31
C GLY A 63 0.92 -2.87 11.02
N VAL A 64 0.59 -2.22 9.91
CA VAL A 64 0.47 -2.80 8.56
C VAL A 64 1.23 -1.93 7.56
N ILE A 65 1.92 -2.58 6.62
CA ILE A 65 2.48 -1.96 5.41
C ILE A 65 1.52 -2.26 4.25
N TYR A 66 1.10 -1.22 3.53
CA TYR A 66 0.14 -1.36 2.44
C TYR A 66 0.56 -0.51 1.22
N PRO A 67 0.17 -0.89 -0.01
CA PRO A 67 0.53 -0.16 -1.21
C PRO A 67 -0.20 1.19 -1.27
N SER A 68 0.51 2.24 -1.68
CA SER A 68 -0.09 3.56 -1.89
C SER A 68 -1.01 3.58 -3.12
N TYR A 69 -2.22 4.13 -2.97
CA TYR A 69 -3.12 4.39 -4.10
C TYR A 69 -2.45 5.28 -5.18
N PHE A 70 -1.58 6.22 -4.75
CA PHE A 70 -0.88 7.14 -5.64
C PHE A 70 0.31 6.52 -6.39
N SER A 71 0.67 5.26 -6.13
CA SER A 71 1.66 4.54 -6.94
C SER A 71 1.32 4.53 -8.43
N LEU A 72 0.02 4.40 -8.75
CA LEU A 72 -0.49 4.43 -10.13
C LEU A 72 -0.31 5.81 -10.79
N LEU A 73 -0.47 6.88 -10.02
CA LEU A 73 -0.42 8.27 -10.52
C LEU A 73 1.01 8.79 -10.67
N ARG A 74 1.95 8.35 -9.84
CA ARG A 74 3.33 8.87 -9.82
C ARG A 74 4.30 8.13 -10.74
N THR A 75 4.10 6.84 -10.99
CA THR A 75 5.07 6.02 -11.74
C THR A 75 4.76 5.93 -13.23
N GLY A 76 3.55 6.28 -13.67
CA GLY A 76 3.11 6.17 -15.08
C GLY A 76 2.98 4.73 -15.59
N GLY A 77 3.63 3.77 -14.93
CA GLY A 77 3.41 2.35 -15.11
C GLY A 77 2.13 1.90 -14.41
N ARG A 78 1.55 0.80 -14.86
CA ARG A 78 0.55 0.08 -14.09
C ARG A 78 1.32 -0.72 -13.04
N PRO A 79 1.31 -0.36 -11.74
CA PRO A 79 1.87 -1.20 -10.66
C PRO A 79 1.38 -2.65 -10.66
N PHE A 80 0.38 -2.95 -11.49
CA PHE A 80 -0.41 -4.15 -11.53
C PHE A 80 -0.66 -4.58 -12.98
N GLU A 81 0.40 -4.75 -13.77
CA GLU A 81 0.29 -5.32 -15.11
C GLU A 81 -0.03 -6.83 -15.04
N THR A 82 -1.09 -7.21 -15.75
CA THR A 82 -1.42 -8.60 -16.04
C THR A 82 -1.19 -8.88 -17.52
N VAL A 83 -0.54 -9.98 -17.85
CA VAL A 83 -0.38 -10.45 -19.23
C VAL A 83 -1.15 -11.75 -19.37
N TYR A 84 -2.14 -11.80 -20.28
CA TYR A 84 -3.08 -12.92 -20.43
C TYR A 84 -3.84 -13.29 -19.13
N GLY A 85 -4.14 -12.30 -18.28
CA GLY A 85 -4.80 -12.54 -16.98
C GLY A 85 -3.87 -13.02 -15.87
N LEU A 86 -2.58 -13.19 -16.15
CA LEU A 86 -1.56 -13.60 -15.19
C LEU A 86 -0.82 -12.39 -14.63
N SER A 87 -0.68 -12.31 -13.30
CA SER A 87 0.06 -11.24 -12.64
C SER A 87 1.55 -11.30 -12.98
N LEU A 88 2.10 -10.22 -13.55
CA LEU A 88 3.55 -10.12 -13.79
C LEU A 88 4.36 -10.17 -12.48
N ARG A 89 3.76 -9.80 -11.35
CA ARG A 89 4.39 -9.93 -10.02
C ARG A 89 4.67 -11.38 -9.62
N ARG A 90 4.08 -12.37 -10.29
CA ARG A 90 4.31 -13.79 -10.00
C ARG A 90 5.26 -14.46 -10.99
N PHE A 91 5.15 -14.12 -12.27
CA PHE A 91 5.82 -14.86 -13.35
C PHE A 91 7.06 -14.16 -13.93
N HIS A 92 7.30 -12.89 -13.58
CA HIS A 92 8.50 -12.20 -14.05
C HIS A 92 9.76 -12.74 -13.35
N PRO A 93 10.86 -13.03 -14.08
CA PRO A 93 12.11 -13.54 -13.49
C PRO A 93 12.73 -12.59 -12.46
N GLN A 94 12.39 -11.29 -12.51
CA GLN A 94 12.74 -10.26 -11.53
C GLN A 94 11.50 -9.67 -10.83
N ALA A 95 10.50 -10.51 -10.56
CA ALA A 95 9.22 -10.11 -9.96
C ALA A 95 9.34 -9.21 -8.72
N GLU A 96 10.29 -9.51 -7.83
CA GLU A 96 10.50 -8.73 -6.60
C GLU A 96 11.04 -7.31 -6.90
N GLU A 97 11.96 -7.17 -7.86
CA GLU A 97 12.52 -5.87 -8.26
C GLU A 97 11.45 -5.02 -8.98
N TYR A 98 10.68 -5.65 -9.86
CA TYR A 98 9.55 -5.01 -10.55
C TYR A 98 8.50 -4.54 -9.54
N ALA A 99 8.09 -5.40 -8.61
CA ALA A 99 7.12 -5.05 -7.58
C ALA A 99 7.59 -3.88 -6.69
N LYS A 100 8.86 -3.84 -6.30
CA LYS A 100 9.45 -2.74 -5.52
C LYS A 100 9.54 -1.44 -6.33
N ALA A 101 9.81 -1.51 -7.63
CA ALA A 101 9.92 -0.33 -8.48
C ALA A 101 8.58 0.43 -8.62
N TYR A 102 7.46 -0.29 -8.64
CA TYR A 102 6.14 0.31 -8.85
C TYR A 102 5.28 0.44 -7.57
N THR A 103 5.67 -0.19 -6.46
CA THR A 103 4.91 -0.13 -5.20
C THR A 103 5.58 0.78 -4.19
N ILE A 104 4.87 1.85 -3.80
CA ILE A 104 5.31 2.74 -2.72
C ILE A 104 4.64 2.22 -1.43
N PRO A 105 5.43 1.75 -0.44
CA PRO A 105 4.86 1.29 0.81
C PRO A 105 4.41 2.47 1.66
N ASN A 106 3.19 2.37 2.20
CA ASN A 106 2.68 3.21 3.26
C ASN A 106 2.65 2.44 4.57
N PHE A 107 2.84 3.14 5.68
CA PHE A 107 2.84 2.57 7.02
C PHE A 107 1.59 3.02 7.78
N ALA A 108 0.86 2.06 8.35
CA ALA A 108 -0.22 2.31 9.30
C ALA A 108 0.16 1.68 10.64
N LEU A 109 0.33 2.49 11.68
CA LEU A 109 0.67 2.01 13.02
C LEU A 109 -0.58 2.00 13.91
N PHE A 110 -0.72 0.96 14.74
CA PHE A 110 -1.88 0.82 15.61
C PHE A 110 -1.74 1.61 16.90
N GLY A 111 -2.89 2.06 17.43
CA GLY A 111 -2.98 2.70 18.74
C GLY A 111 -2.34 4.08 18.77
N ARG A 112 -1.48 4.33 19.76
CA ARG A 112 -0.82 5.62 19.97
C ARG A 112 0.70 5.43 19.94
N PRO A 113 1.30 5.31 18.74
CA PRO A 113 2.67 4.83 18.60
C PRO A 113 3.71 5.79 19.22
N ILE A 114 3.39 7.09 19.32
CA ILE A 114 4.25 8.09 19.98
C ILE A 114 4.21 7.93 21.51
N GLU A 115 3.00 7.92 22.10
CA GLU A 115 2.80 7.75 23.55
C GLU A 115 3.34 6.40 24.04
N GLN A 116 3.25 5.36 23.21
CA GLN A 116 3.75 4.02 23.50
C GLN A 116 5.25 3.86 23.20
N SER A 117 5.96 4.95 22.86
CA SER A 117 7.39 4.94 22.54
C SER A 117 7.78 3.93 21.46
N ARG A 118 6.89 3.66 20.50
CA ARG A 118 7.17 2.81 19.31
C ARG A 118 7.81 3.62 18.19
N VAL A 119 7.43 4.90 18.11
CA VAL A 119 8.04 5.87 17.20
C VAL A 119 8.26 7.20 17.92
N GLY A 120 9.32 7.90 17.56
CA GLY A 120 9.61 9.25 18.01
C GLY A 120 9.37 10.27 16.90
N VAL A 121 9.06 11.51 17.27
CA VAL A 121 9.01 12.63 16.33
C VAL A 121 10.43 13.12 16.10
N LYS A 122 10.93 13.01 14.87
CA LYS A 122 12.26 13.51 14.48
C LYS A 122 12.22 15.01 14.18
N CYS A 123 11.23 15.45 13.41
CA CYS A 123 10.98 16.86 13.11
C CYS A 123 9.52 17.09 12.75
N ILE A 124 9.09 18.35 12.83
CA ILE A 124 7.79 18.81 12.34
C ILE A 124 8.05 19.96 11.38
N ASP A 125 7.74 19.74 10.10
CA ASP A 125 7.98 20.69 9.03
C ASP A 125 6.68 21.39 8.64
N ARG A 126 6.76 22.69 8.34
CA ARG A 126 5.61 23.47 7.87
C ARG A 126 5.54 23.39 6.35
N ILE A 127 4.44 22.81 5.85
CA ILE A 127 4.10 22.84 4.42
C ILE A 127 3.21 24.04 4.15
N VAL A 128 3.72 24.94 3.30
CA VAL A 128 2.98 26.06 2.72
C VAL A 128 2.57 25.65 1.31
N LEU A 129 1.27 25.41 1.13
CA LEU A 129 0.70 25.12 -0.19
C LEU A 129 0.42 26.46 -0.87
N THR A 130 1.20 26.80 -1.89
CA THR A 130 1.07 28.04 -2.65
C THR A 130 0.06 27.94 -3.79
N GLN A 131 -0.02 26.78 -4.45
CA GLN A 131 -0.99 26.51 -5.50
C GLN A 131 -1.32 25.01 -5.52
N ILE A 132 -2.59 24.67 -5.72
CA ILE A 132 -3.05 23.31 -5.97
C ILE A 132 -3.73 23.32 -7.33
N GLY A 133 -3.15 22.64 -8.32
CA GLY A 133 -3.69 22.52 -9.66
C GLY A 133 -4.14 21.10 -9.93
N TYR A 134 -5.42 20.92 -10.27
CA TYR A 134 -5.93 19.66 -10.82
C TYR A 134 -6.26 19.89 -12.30
N LEU A 135 -5.42 19.38 -13.20
CA LEU A 135 -5.68 19.42 -14.64
C LEU A 135 -6.35 18.10 -15.03
N GLY A 136 -7.68 18.11 -15.21
CA GLY A 136 -8.44 16.99 -15.76
C GLY A 136 -8.84 17.29 -17.20
N HIS A 137 -8.48 16.42 -18.14
CA HIS A 137 -9.01 16.45 -19.50
C HIS A 137 -9.99 15.28 -19.65
N PHE A 138 -11.28 15.58 -19.72
CA PHE A 138 -12.30 14.59 -20.05
C PHE A 138 -12.52 14.62 -21.57
N GLY A 139 -12.16 13.53 -22.23
CA GLY A 139 -12.51 13.29 -23.64
C GLY A 139 -13.95 12.81 -23.79
N PRO A 140 -14.53 12.90 -25.00
CA PRO A 140 -15.94 12.60 -25.22
C PRO A 140 -16.26 11.13 -24.92
N VAL A 141 -17.31 10.92 -24.13
CA VAL A 141 -18.00 9.63 -24.00
C VAL A 141 -18.86 9.47 -25.25
N ALA A 142 -18.43 8.65 -26.20
CA ALA A 142 -19.30 8.23 -27.29
C ALA A 142 -20.29 7.18 -26.77
N TYR A 143 -21.57 7.44 -27.00
CA TYR A 143 -22.72 6.61 -26.64
C TYR A 143 -22.82 5.37 -27.55
#